data_AF-A0A7M1B039-F1
#
_entry.id   AF-A0A7M1B039-F1
#
_cell.length_a   1.000
_cell.length_b   1.000
_cell.length_c   1.000
_cell.angle_alpha   90.00
_cell.angle_beta   90.00
_cell.angle_gamma   90.00
#
_symmetry.space_group_name_H-M   'P 1'
#
loop_
_entity.id
_entity.type
_entity.pdbx_description
1 polymer ?
#
loop_
_entity_poly.entity_id
_entity_poly.type
_entity_poly.pdbx_seq_one_letter_code
_entity_poly.pdbx_strand_id
1 'polypeptide(L)'
;MQNLQQNEIPLHDIKPLIEIHEYSLYYLIGVSLLVVLILSGFIYLAYKWMQNRKRYNKRAEHYKKLFSLDCSNPKKAAYDLTFYGATFKDDSERHLKAYENMLEKLQRYKYKKNVEDFDTDTLHVIELYKGMIDV
;
A
#
# COMPACT_ATOMS: atom_id res chain seq x y z
N MET A 1 30.82 98.65 -13.72
CA MET A 1 30.04 97.49 -13.26
C MET A 1 29.57 96.74 -14.49
N GLN A 2 30.08 95.53 -14.72
CA GLN A 2 29.72 94.68 -15.87
C GLN A 2 28.34 94.05 -15.64
N ASN A 3 27.41 94.28 -16.57
CA ASN A 3 26.11 93.59 -16.59
C ASN A 3 26.30 92.22 -17.26
N LEU A 4 26.15 91.15 -16.50
CA LEU A 4 26.08 89.78 -17.01
C LEU A 4 24.68 89.56 -17.61
N GLN A 5 24.57 89.47 -18.93
CA GLN A 5 23.33 89.03 -19.58
C GLN A 5 23.17 87.52 -19.36
N GLN A 6 22.14 87.13 -18.59
CA GLN A 6 21.72 85.73 -18.46
C GLN A 6 21.04 85.27 -19.75
N ASN A 7 21.60 84.25 -20.39
CA ASN A 7 20.89 83.47 -21.40
C ASN A 7 19.93 82.49 -20.69
N GLU A 8 18.63 82.67 -20.88
CA GLU A 8 17.61 81.77 -20.33
C GLU A 8 17.51 80.50 -21.19
N ILE A 9 17.82 79.35 -20.60
CA ILE A 9 17.66 78.04 -21.23
C ILE A 9 16.15 77.71 -21.21
N PRO A 10 15.52 77.36 -22.34
CA PRO A 10 14.09 77.03 -22.36
C PRO A 10 13.84 75.76 -21.54
N LEU A 11 13.03 75.90 -20.49
CA LEU A 11 12.66 74.79 -19.62
C LEU A 11 11.54 73.99 -20.30
N HIS A 12 11.80 72.71 -20.58
CA HIS A 12 10.78 71.79 -21.07
C HIS A 12 10.12 71.06 -19.89
N ASP A 13 8.80 70.96 -19.92
CA ASP A 13 8.02 70.29 -18.88
C ASP A 13 8.43 68.82 -18.71
N ILE A 14 8.59 68.40 -17.46
CA ILE A 14 8.89 67.01 -17.12
C ILE A 14 7.58 66.22 -17.21
N LYS A 15 7.61 65.09 -17.91
CA LYS A 15 6.42 64.22 -18.04
C LYS A 15 5.89 63.80 -16.67
N PRO A 16 4.57 63.70 -16.49
CA PRO A 16 3.98 63.22 -15.25
C PRO A 16 4.44 61.79 -14.96
N LEU A 17 4.55 61.46 -13.67
CA LEU A 17 4.87 60.11 -13.22
C LEU A 17 3.78 59.16 -13.72
N ILE A 18 4.18 58.12 -14.45
CA ILE A 18 3.29 57.06 -14.92
C ILE A 18 3.39 55.92 -13.92
N GLU A 19 2.26 55.51 -13.36
CA GLU A 19 2.20 54.35 -12.47
C GLU A 19 2.41 53.06 -13.27
N ILE A 20 3.58 52.44 -13.09
CA ILE A 20 3.88 51.13 -13.67
C ILE A 20 3.44 50.08 -12.65
N HIS A 21 2.45 49.28 -13.04
CA HIS A 21 1.98 48.17 -12.22
C HIS A 21 2.92 46.97 -12.37
N GLU A 22 3.51 46.50 -11.27
CA GLU A 22 4.41 45.35 -11.25
C GLU A 22 3.79 44.16 -10.52
N TYR A 23 3.67 43.03 -11.23
CA TYR A 23 3.05 41.79 -10.69
C TYR A 23 4.05 40.65 -10.48
N SER A 24 5.35 40.91 -10.66
CA SER A 24 6.44 39.92 -10.58
C SER A 24 6.42 39.12 -9.27
N LEU A 25 6.18 39.80 -8.14
CA LEU A 25 6.05 39.19 -6.82
C LEU A 25 4.87 38.21 -6.74
N TYR A 26 3.71 38.58 -7.29
CA TYR A 26 2.51 37.73 -7.26
C TYR A 26 2.70 36.48 -8.11
N TYR A 27 3.36 36.59 -9.27
CA TYR A 27 3.71 35.42 -10.08
C TYR A 27 4.66 34.48 -9.33
N LEU A 28 5.68 35.02 -8.66
CA LEU A 28 6.61 34.22 -7.86
C LEU A 28 5.87 33.45 -6.75
N ILE A 29 4.98 34.12 -6.01
CA ILE A 29 4.19 33.49 -4.94
C ILE A 29 3.27 32.40 -5.52
N GLY A 30 2.57 32.68 -6.62
CA GLY A 30 1.67 31.73 -7.26
C GLY A 30 2.39 30.46 -7.73
N VAL A 31 3.54 30.62 -8.40
CA VAL A 31 4.35 29.50 -8.86
C VAL A 31 4.94 28.73 -7.68
N SER A 32 5.44 29.42 -6.65
CA SER A 32 5.99 28.78 -5.45
C SER A 32 4.93 27.91 -4.75
N LEU A 33 3.71 28.42 -4.58
CA LEU A 33 2.60 27.67 -3.98
C LEU A 33 2.22 26.45 -4.82
N LEU A 34 2.19 26.60 -6.15
CA LEU A 34 1.88 25.51 -7.07
C LEU A 34 2.94 24.38 -6.96
N VAL A 35 4.23 24.74 -6.94
CA VAL A 35 5.33 23.78 -6.76
C VAL A 35 5.21 23.05 -5.42
N VAL A 36 4.94 23.78 -4.33
CA VAL A 36 4.76 23.18 -3.00
C VAL A 36 3.56 22.21 -2.99
N LEU A 37 2.45 22.57 -3.62
CA LEU A 37 1.28 21.69 -3.73
C LEU A 37 1.62 20.41 -4.51
N ILE A 38 2.30 20.53 -5.65
CA ILE A 38 2.73 19.38 -6.45
C ILE A 38 3.66 18.46 -5.63
N LEU A 39 4.67 19.03 -4.96
CA LEU A 39 5.59 18.27 -4.12
C LEU A 39 4.86 17.57 -2.98
N SER A 40 3.93 18.25 -2.33
CA SER A 40 3.12 17.66 -1.26
C SER A 40 2.27 16.49 -1.75
N GLY A 41 1.69 16.58 -2.96
CA GLY A 41 0.98 15.50 -3.61
C GLY A 41 1.86 14.29 -3.90
N PHE A 42 3.07 14.50 -4.42
CA PHE A 42 4.04 13.43 -4.64
C PHE A 42 4.49 12.76 -3.33
N ILE A 43 4.76 13.54 -2.29
CA ILE A 43 5.12 13.03 -0.96
C ILE A 43 3.97 12.18 -0.39
N TYR A 44 2.74 12.67 -0.49
CA TYR A 44 1.55 11.94 -0.04
C TYR A 44 1.37 10.61 -0.80
N LEU A 45 1.51 10.63 -2.13
CA LEU A 45 1.43 9.43 -2.96
C LEU A 45 2.54 8.43 -2.61
N ALA A 46 3.78 8.90 -2.43
CA ALA A 46 4.91 8.07 -2.03
C ALA A 46 4.69 7.45 -0.64
N TYR A 47 4.20 8.23 0.31
CA TYR A 47 3.83 7.75 1.64
C TYR A 47 2.74 6.67 1.57
N LYS A 48 1.64 6.93 0.84
CA LYS A 48 0.54 5.99 0.64
C LYS A 48 1.00 4.70 -0.04
N TRP A 49 1.87 4.81 -1.04
CA TRP A 49 2.43 3.65 -1.75
C TRP A 49 3.32 2.79 -0.84
N MET A 50 4.19 3.42 -0.05
CA MET A 50 5.02 2.71 0.93
C MET A 50 4.16 2.05 2.02
N GLN A 51 3.09 2.72 2.46
CA GLN A 51 2.16 2.15 3.45
C GLN A 51 1.35 0.98 2.86
N ASN A 52 0.96 1.06 1.58
CA ASN A 52 0.30 -0.03 0.86
C ASN A 52 1.22 -1.23 0.60
N ARG A 53 2.51 -1.02 0.33
CA ARG A 53 3.49 -2.13 0.28
C ARG A 53 3.69 -2.80 1.64
N LYS A 54 3.59 -2.02 2.72
CA LYS A 54 3.58 -2.52 4.10
C LYS A 54 2.22 -3.04 4.55
N ARG A 55 1.15 -2.94 3.73
CA ARG A 55 -0.11 -3.62 4.04
C ARG A 55 0.13 -5.11 3.93
N TYR A 56 0.44 -5.66 5.09
CA TYR A 56 0.53 -7.06 5.42
C TYR A 56 -0.53 -7.85 4.65
N ASN A 57 -0.13 -8.53 3.58
CA ASN A 57 -1.03 -9.38 2.82
C ASN A 57 -1.21 -10.67 3.62
N LYS A 58 -2.16 -10.64 4.57
CA LYS A 58 -2.50 -11.79 5.43
C LYS A 58 -2.69 -13.06 4.61
N ARG A 59 -3.30 -12.94 3.42
CA ARG A 59 -3.52 -14.05 2.49
C ARG A 59 -2.20 -14.62 1.96
N ALA A 60 -1.26 -13.79 1.50
CA ALA A 60 0.05 -14.25 1.04
C ALA A 60 0.90 -14.86 2.17
N GLU A 61 0.80 -14.33 3.40
CA GLU A 61 1.51 -14.92 4.54
C GLU A 61 0.91 -16.27 4.94
N HIS A 62 -0.42 -16.36 5.02
CA HIS A 62 -1.12 -17.60 5.32
C HIS A 62 -0.85 -18.66 4.25
N TYR A 63 -0.76 -18.26 2.97
CA TYR A 63 -0.33 -19.14 1.88
C TYR A 63 1.07 -19.71 2.15
N LYS A 64 2.05 -18.83 2.42
CA LYS A 64 3.42 -19.26 2.71
C LYS A 64 3.48 -20.24 3.89
N LYS A 65 2.77 -19.94 4.98
CA LYS A 65 2.70 -20.80 6.18
C LYS A 65 1.99 -22.12 5.92
N LEU A 66 0.96 -22.14 5.09
CA LEU A 66 0.21 -23.35 4.72
C LEU A 66 1.08 -24.33 3.91
N PHE A 67 1.91 -23.81 3.00
CA PHE A 67 2.79 -24.61 2.16
C PHE A 67 4.09 -25.01 2.85
N SER A 68 4.59 -24.24 3.82
CA SER A 68 5.79 -24.57 4.60
C SER A 68 5.50 -25.39 5.86
N LEU A 69 4.29 -25.91 6.03
CA LEU A 69 3.87 -26.63 7.22
C LEU A 69 4.52 -28.01 7.27
N ASP A 70 5.14 -28.33 8.41
CA ASP A 70 5.70 -29.64 8.69
C ASP A 70 4.62 -30.58 9.25
N CYS A 71 4.42 -31.72 8.60
CA CYS A 71 3.48 -32.76 8.99
C CYS A 71 4.03 -33.70 10.09
N SER A 72 5.29 -33.56 10.51
CA SER A 72 5.89 -34.40 11.57
C SER A 72 5.21 -34.24 12.93
N ASN A 73 4.48 -33.15 13.18
CA ASN A 73 3.65 -32.98 14.38
C ASN A 73 2.18 -32.89 13.97
N PRO A 74 1.46 -34.03 13.85
CA PRO A 74 0.13 -34.09 13.25
C PRO A 74 -0.89 -33.26 14.03
N LYS A 75 -0.78 -33.20 15.36
CA LYS A 75 -1.66 -32.37 16.20
C LYS A 75 -1.50 -30.89 15.88
N LYS A 76 -0.27 -30.39 15.92
CA LYS A 76 0.02 -28.97 15.64
C LYS A 76 -0.35 -28.63 14.20
N ALA A 77 0.05 -29.48 13.26
CA ALA A 77 -0.27 -29.33 11.85
C ALA A 77 -1.79 -29.28 11.61
N ALA A 78 -2.59 -30.10 12.30
CA ALA A 78 -4.04 -30.05 12.17
C ALA A 78 -4.65 -28.72 12.62
N TYR A 79 -4.15 -28.12 13.71
CA TYR A 79 -4.59 -26.78 14.13
C TYR A 79 -4.14 -25.70 13.14
N ASP A 80 -2.88 -25.74 12.71
CA ASP A 80 -2.31 -24.76 11.79
C ASP A 80 -2.98 -24.83 10.40
N LEU A 81 -3.22 -26.03 9.87
CA LEU A 81 -3.96 -26.26 8.62
C LEU A 81 -5.39 -25.73 8.70
N THR A 82 -6.08 -25.96 9.82
CA THR A 82 -7.42 -25.40 10.05
C THR A 82 -7.37 -23.87 10.01
N PHE A 83 -6.41 -23.28 10.72
CA PHE A 83 -6.34 -21.83 10.89
C PHE A 83 -5.93 -21.10 9.60
N TYR A 84 -4.85 -21.55 8.94
CA TYR A 84 -4.37 -20.91 7.71
C TYR A 84 -5.28 -21.24 6.51
N GLY A 85 -5.82 -22.46 6.44
CA GLY A 85 -6.75 -22.87 5.39
C GLY A 85 -8.04 -22.06 5.39
N ALA A 86 -8.57 -21.68 6.55
CA ALA A 86 -9.80 -20.89 6.67
C ALA A 86 -9.77 -19.55 5.89
N THR A 87 -8.58 -19.06 5.52
CA THR A 87 -8.40 -17.82 4.75
C THR A 87 -8.84 -17.94 3.29
N PHE A 88 -8.85 -19.16 2.74
CA PHE A 88 -9.12 -19.43 1.32
C PHE A 88 -10.46 -20.13 1.08
N LYS A 89 -11.21 -20.45 2.15
CA LYS A 89 -12.46 -21.22 2.05
C LYS A 89 -13.53 -20.52 1.20
N ASP A 90 -13.55 -19.18 1.21
CA ASP A 90 -14.60 -18.36 0.59
C ASP A 90 -14.26 -17.94 -0.85
N ASP A 91 -13.16 -18.44 -1.43
CA ASP A 91 -12.76 -18.12 -2.80
C ASP A 91 -13.71 -18.70 -3.85
N SER A 92 -14.34 -19.85 -3.56
CA SER A 92 -15.40 -20.44 -4.37
C SER A 92 -16.16 -21.49 -3.56
N GLU A 93 -17.35 -21.90 -4.03
CA GLU A 93 -18.08 -23.03 -3.42
C GLU A 93 -17.24 -24.32 -3.40
N ARG A 94 -16.36 -24.50 -4.40
CA ARG A 94 -15.47 -25.67 -4.48
C ARG A 94 -14.43 -25.62 -3.37
N HIS A 95 -13.86 -24.45 -3.08
CA HIS A 95 -12.91 -24.26 -1.98
C HIS A 95 -13.56 -24.53 -0.63
N LEU A 96 -14.80 -24.06 -0.43
CA LEU A 96 -15.53 -24.29 0.80
C LEU A 96 -15.72 -25.79 1.06
N LYS A 97 -16.23 -26.53 0.06
CA LYS A 97 -16.43 -27.99 0.16
C LYS A 97 -15.11 -28.75 0.42
N ALA A 98 -14.04 -28.36 -0.27
CA ALA A 98 -12.73 -28.98 -0.07
C ALA A 98 -12.15 -28.69 1.33
N TYR A 99 -12.35 -27.46 1.82
CA TYR A 99 -11.95 -27.06 3.18
C TYR A 99 -12.74 -27.84 4.25
N GLU A 100 -14.05 -27.98 4.09
CA GLU A 100 -14.90 -28.74 5.02
C GLU A 100 -14.51 -30.23 5.07
N ASN A 101 -14.26 -30.85 3.91
CA ASN A 101 -13.78 -32.23 3.84
C ASN A 101 -12.42 -32.40 4.54
N MET A 102 -11.49 -31.47 4.30
CA MET A 102 -10.20 -31.46 5.02
C MET A 102 -10.42 -31.30 6.53
N LEU A 103 -11.29 -30.39 6.95
CA LEU A 103 -11.57 -30.11 8.35
C LEU A 103 -12.13 -31.33 9.08
N GLU A 104 -13.05 -32.07 8.46
CA GLU A 104 -13.62 -33.30 9.00
C GLU A 104 -12.54 -34.35 9.27
N LYS A 105 -11.62 -34.55 8.33
CA LYS A 105 -10.48 -35.48 8.50
C LYS A 105 -9.53 -35.04 9.61
N LEU A 106 -9.22 -33.74 9.67
CA LEU A 106 -8.33 -33.16 10.67
C LEU A 106 -8.88 -33.23 12.11
N GLN A 107 -10.20 -33.33 12.30
CA GLN A 107 -10.79 -33.42 13.65
C GLN A 107 -10.24 -34.60 14.46
N ARG A 108 -9.95 -35.73 13.83
CA ARG A 108 -9.41 -36.95 14.49
C ARG A 108 -8.06 -36.72 15.16
N TYR A 109 -7.30 -35.77 14.62
CA TYR A 109 -5.96 -35.40 15.07
C TYR A 109 -5.97 -34.24 16.08
N LYS A 110 -7.11 -33.57 16.23
CA LYS A 110 -7.30 -32.48 17.17
C LYS A 110 -7.72 -33.06 18.53
N TYR A 111 -7.42 -32.34 19.61
CA TYR A 111 -7.87 -32.63 20.98
C TYR A 111 -7.30 -33.86 21.70
N LYS A 112 -6.76 -34.88 21.00
CA LYS A 112 -6.06 -36.01 21.66
C LYS A 112 -4.68 -35.59 22.19
N LYS A 113 -4.23 -36.22 23.29
CA LYS A 113 -2.92 -35.91 23.91
C LYS A 113 -1.76 -36.42 23.06
N ASN A 114 -1.80 -37.71 22.71
CA ASN A 114 -0.92 -38.34 21.74
C ASN A 114 -1.75 -38.68 20.51
N VAL A 115 -1.18 -38.44 19.33
CA VAL A 115 -1.86 -38.60 18.05
C VAL A 115 -0.93 -39.38 17.14
N GLU A 116 -1.49 -40.32 16.40
CA GLU A 116 -0.78 -41.01 15.33
C GLU A 116 -0.48 -40.04 14.18
N ASP A 117 0.46 -40.43 13.33
CA ASP A 117 0.77 -39.69 12.11
C ASP A 117 -0.44 -39.63 11.18
N PHE A 118 -0.45 -38.66 10.26
CA PHE A 118 -1.53 -38.55 9.30
C PHE A 118 -1.61 -39.82 8.45
N ASP A 119 -2.83 -40.32 8.28
CA ASP A 119 -3.08 -41.39 7.32
C ASP A 119 -2.91 -40.85 5.89
N THR A 120 -2.66 -41.77 4.95
CA THR A 120 -2.50 -41.43 3.53
C THR A 120 -3.70 -40.68 2.97
N ASP A 121 -4.91 -41.01 3.44
CA ASP A 121 -6.14 -40.35 3.03
C ASP A 121 -6.19 -38.89 3.48
N THR A 122 -5.83 -38.58 4.73
CA THR A 122 -5.81 -37.20 5.23
C THR A 122 -4.73 -36.39 4.53
N LEU A 123 -3.55 -36.97 4.29
CA LEU A 123 -2.48 -36.31 3.51
C LEU A 123 -2.97 -35.96 2.10
N HIS A 124 -3.63 -36.89 1.42
CA HIS A 124 -4.16 -36.66 0.08
C HIS A 124 -5.21 -35.53 0.06
N VAL A 125 -6.11 -35.48 1.04
CA VAL A 125 -7.12 -34.40 1.15
C VAL A 125 -6.45 -33.04 1.42
N ILE A 126 -5.40 -33.00 2.25
CA ILE A 126 -4.62 -31.78 2.50
C ILE A 126 -3.92 -31.30 1.23
N GLU A 127 -3.26 -32.19 0.49
CA GLU A 127 -2.58 -31.85 -0.77
C GLU A 127 -3.56 -31.36 -1.83
N LEU A 128 -4.71 -32.01 -1.96
CA LEU A 128 -5.76 -31.60 -2.89
C LEU A 128 -6.26 -30.19 -2.56
N TYR A 129 -6.50 -29.90 -1.27
CA TYR A 129 -6.91 -28.57 -0.85
C TYR A 129 -5.83 -27.51 -1.12
N LYS A 130 -4.56 -27.81 -0.81
CA LYS A 130 -3.42 -26.92 -1.10
C LYS A 130 -3.30 -26.64 -2.61
N GLY A 131 -3.39 -27.66 -3.45
CA GLY A 131 -3.27 -27.55 -4.90
C GLY A 131 -4.40 -26.74 -5.56
N MET A 132 -5.53 -26.55 -4.88
CA MET A 132 -6.59 -25.67 -5.36
C MET A 132 -6.30 -24.20 -5.12
N ILE A 133 -5.53 -23.86 -4.10
CA ILE A 133 -5.30 -22.47 -3.69
C ILE A 133 -4.29 -21.81 -4.64
N ASP A 134 -4.74 -20.73 -5.30
CA ASP A 134 -3.90 -19.85 -6.12
C ASP A 134 -3.91 -18.43 -5.52
N VAL A 135 -2.73 -17.80 -5.41
CA VAL A 135 -2.52 -16.50 -4.70
C VAL A 135 -1.63 -15.55 -5.50
#